data_AF-A0A7G9FQB2-F1
#
_entry.id   AF-A0A7G9FQB2-F1
#
_cell.length_a   1.000
_cell.length_b   1.000
_cell.length_c   1.000
_cell.angle_alpha   90.00
_cell.angle_beta   90.00
_cell.angle_gamma   90.00
#
_symmetry.space_group_name_H-M   'P 1'
#
loop_
_entity.id
_entity.type
_entity.pdbx_description
1 polymer ?
#
loop_
_entity_poly.entity_id
_entity_poly.type
_entity_poly.pdbx_seq_one_letter_code
_entity_poly.pdbx_strand_id
1 'polypeptide(L)'
;MGVCNNCGNQISDGQLTCPVCGAYTGAGAQANNQTPQQNMYNQQGMYNQAPQQNMYNQQGMYNQAPQQPQKELGMKWFHFVIYFQLFVSALVGLWNGFQLLTGRIYGENTDRVYSYFSGLKGVDTIIGICYIAIAIFALVTRFMLADFKKCGPAMYIGMQVAGLIISIAYIASVTSIVDGLTEYIASSTYGTMAVSIVMLICNIVYFKKRKHLFDR
;
A
#
# COMPACT_ATOMS: atom_id res chain seq x y z
N MET A 1 52.34 21.28 -9.95
CA MET A 1 51.54 21.47 -8.71
C MET A 1 50.42 22.45 -9.00
N GLY A 2 49.21 21.94 -9.20
CA GLY A 2 48.00 22.76 -9.38
C GLY A 2 47.41 23.20 -8.05
N VAL A 3 46.45 24.13 -8.08
CA VAL A 3 45.65 24.52 -6.90
C VAL A 3 44.19 24.18 -7.18
N CYS A 4 43.48 23.63 -6.20
CA CYS A 4 42.07 23.28 -6.34
C CYS A 4 41.19 24.55 -6.38
N ASN A 5 40.40 24.72 -7.45
CA ASN A 5 39.50 25.88 -7.60
C ASN A 5 38.38 25.94 -6.55
N ASN A 6 38.08 24.84 -5.85
CA ASN A 6 36.98 24.80 -4.88
C ASN A 6 37.44 25.12 -3.44
N CYS A 7 38.65 24.68 -3.04
CA CYS A 7 39.12 24.84 -1.66
C CYS A 7 40.49 25.50 -1.51
N GLY A 8 41.16 25.86 -2.60
CA GLY A 8 42.45 26.56 -2.58
C GLY A 8 43.65 25.71 -2.13
N ASN A 9 43.47 24.41 -1.87
CA ASN A 9 44.58 23.52 -1.50
C ASN A 9 45.41 23.08 -2.71
N GLN A 10 46.69 22.82 -2.49
CA GLN A 10 47.60 22.33 -3.53
C GLN A 10 47.27 20.88 -3.91
N ILE A 11 47.32 20.58 -5.20
CA ILE A 11 47.12 19.26 -5.79
C ILE A 11 48.37 18.83 -6.57
N SER A 12 48.75 17.57 -6.42
CA SER A 12 49.84 16.94 -7.17
C SER A 12 49.43 16.70 -8.63
N ASP A 13 50.37 16.88 -9.55
CA ASP A 13 50.12 16.72 -10.99
C ASP A 13 49.66 15.26 -11.27
N GLY A 14 48.49 15.10 -11.87
CA GLY A 14 47.89 13.80 -12.20
C GLY A 14 46.73 13.32 -11.31
N GLN A 15 46.33 14.08 -10.28
CA GLN A 15 45.14 13.77 -9.47
C GLN A 15 43.86 14.32 -10.11
N LEU A 16 42.89 13.44 -10.40
CA LEU A 16 41.58 13.78 -10.97
C LEU A 16 40.59 14.29 -9.92
N THR A 17 40.87 14.12 -8.64
CA THR A 17 40.01 14.51 -7.51
C THR A 17 40.83 15.11 -6.38
N CYS A 18 40.37 16.20 -5.78
CA CYS A 18 41.02 16.84 -4.64
C CYS A 18 40.86 15.97 -3.39
N PRO A 19 41.95 15.58 -2.69
CA PRO A 19 41.87 14.74 -1.50
C PRO A 19 41.28 15.46 -0.27
N VAL A 20 41.20 16.79 -0.28
CA VAL A 20 40.69 17.57 0.87
C VAL A 20 39.19 17.84 0.77
N CYS A 21 38.67 18.09 -0.43
CA CYS A 21 37.25 18.46 -0.60
C CYS A 21 36.47 17.54 -1.55
N GLY A 22 37.14 16.56 -2.19
CA GLY A 22 36.51 15.64 -3.14
C GLY A 22 36.17 16.24 -4.51
N ALA A 23 36.51 17.51 -4.78
CA ALA A 23 36.20 18.16 -6.05
C ALA A 23 36.99 17.53 -7.22
N TYR A 24 36.31 17.24 -8.33
CA TYR A 24 36.93 16.71 -9.55
C TYR A 24 37.72 17.83 -10.25
N THR A 25 39.00 17.59 -10.54
CA THR A 25 39.96 18.55 -11.08
C THR A 25 40.40 18.22 -12.50
N GLY A 26 39.67 17.34 -13.20
CA GLY A 26 39.94 16.98 -14.59
C GLY A 26 40.00 18.20 -15.51
N ALA A 27 41.09 18.30 -16.28
CA ALA A 27 41.34 19.35 -17.24
C ALA A 27 40.29 19.32 -18.37
N GLY A 28 39.38 20.29 -18.33
CA GLY A 28 38.30 20.48 -19.29
C GLY A 28 37.39 21.61 -18.82
N ALA A 29 37.97 22.78 -18.56
CA ALA A 29 37.20 23.97 -18.24
C ALA A 29 36.50 24.50 -19.50
N GLN A 30 35.18 24.58 -19.50
CA GLN A 30 34.50 25.74 -20.07
C GLN A 30 33.37 26.18 -19.13
N ALA A 31 33.50 27.42 -18.69
CA ALA A 31 32.52 28.17 -17.93
C ALA A 31 31.26 28.42 -18.76
N ASN A 32 30.08 28.25 -18.17
CA ASN A 32 28.98 29.18 -18.40
C ASN A 32 28.03 29.23 -17.19
N ASN A 33 27.54 30.44 -16.96
CA ASN A 33 26.62 30.91 -15.94
C ASN A 33 25.20 30.32 -16.09
N GLN A 34 24.41 30.49 -15.02
CA GLN A 34 22.93 30.38 -14.90
C GLN A 34 22.32 29.06 -14.39
N THR A 35 21.74 29.19 -13.18
CA THR A 35 20.63 28.44 -12.58
C THR A 35 19.33 28.56 -13.40
N PRO A 36 18.24 27.86 -13.03
CA PRO A 36 18.10 26.48 -12.57
C PRO A 36 16.99 25.75 -13.37
N GLN A 37 17.06 24.43 -13.60
CA GLN A 37 15.88 23.53 -13.55
C GLN A 37 16.16 22.12 -14.10
N GLN A 38 15.62 21.15 -13.35
CA GLN A 38 14.99 19.92 -13.83
C GLN A 38 15.79 19.03 -14.79
N ASN A 39 16.30 17.91 -14.26
CA ASN A 39 15.74 16.58 -14.53
C ASN A 39 16.66 15.52 -13.97
N MET A 40 16.28 14.94 -12.83
CA MET A 40 16.90 13.72 -12.32
C MET A 40 16.13 12.54 -12.90
N TYR A 41 16.62 12.01 -14.03
CA TYR A 41 16.25 10.66 -14.48
C TYR A 41 17.50 9.93 -14.97
N ASN A 42 17.78 8.83 -14.26
CA ASN A 42 18.34 7.59 -14.80
C ASN A 42 19.87 7.46 -14.97
N GLN A 43 20.47 6.69 -14.07
CA GLN A 43 21.47 5.64 -14.36
C GLN A 43 21.57 4.76 -13.10
N GLN A 44 21.13 3.49 -13.06
CA GLN A 44 21.68 2.32 -13.78
C GLN A 44 23.21 2.45 -13.89
N GLY A 45 24.06 1.72 -13.19
CA GLY A 45 24.00 0.40 -12.58
C GLY A 45 25.43 -0.16 -12.60
N MET A 46 25.61 -1.31 -11.97
CA MET A 46 26.77 -2.21 -12.03
C MET A 46 28.00 -1.97 -11.14
N TYR A 47 28.17 -2.97 -10.28
CA TYR A 47 29.32 -3.35 -9.47
C TYR A 47 30.45 -3.93 -10.34
N ASN A 48 31.71 -3.59 -10.05
CA ASN A 48 32.75 -4.57 -9.67
C ASN A 48 34.13 -3.97 -9.34
N GLN A 49 34.69 -4.50 -8.24
CA GLN A 49 36.09 -4.82 -7.94
C GLN A 49 37.19 -3.73 -7.94
N ALA A 50 37.81 -3.57 -6.75
CA ALA A 50 39.26 -3.36 -6.63
C ALA A 50 39.80 -4.14 -5.39
N PRO A 51 41.04 -4.66 -5.41
CA PRO A 51 41.56 -5.60 -4.42
C PRO A 51 42.23 -4.93 -3.20
N GLN A 52 42.33 -5.74 -2.13
CA GLN A 52 42.93 -5.47 -0.82
C GLN A 52 44.34 -4.85 -0.86
N GLN A 53 44.62 -3.87 0.03
CA GLN A 53 45.77 -3.93 0.95
C GLN A 53 45.83 -2.74 1.95
N ASN A 54 46.40 -3.02 3.14
CA ASN A 54 46.87 -2.14 4.24
C ASN A 54 45.80 -1.69 5.27
N MET A 55 45.56 -2.38 6.39
CA MET A 55 46.38 -2.79 7.57
C MET A 55 46.59 -1.65 8.60
N TYR A 56 46.18 -1.95 9.86
CA TYR A 56 46.36 -1.24 11.14
C TYR A 56 45.55 0.05 11.41
N ASN A 57 44.46 -0.03 12.21
CA ASN A 57 44.51 0.34 13.65
C ASN A 57 43.20 0.02 14.42
N GLN A 58 43.40 -0.55 15.63
CA GLN A 58 42.62 -0.46 16.87
C GLN A 58 41.10 -0.77 16.96
N GLN A 59 40.84 -1.98 17.46
CA GLN A 59 40.21 -2.25 18.77
C GLN A 59 38.91 -1.49 19.14
N GLY A 60 37.79 -2.14 18.84
CA GLY A 60 36.49 -1.91 19.48
C GLY A 60 35.58 -3.12 19.20
N MET A 61 35.68 -4.17 20.02
CA MET A 61 34.81 -5.34 19.93
C MET A 61 33.37 -4.96 20.29
N TYR A 62 32.52 -4.81 19.28
CA TYR A 62 31.08 -5.07 19.43
C TYR A 62 30.74 -6.17 18.43
N ASN A 63 30.42 -7.35 18.97
CA ASN A 63 29.78 -8.42 18.22
C ASN A 63 28.41 -7.93 17.76
N GLN A 64 28.33 -7.28 16.61
CA GLN A 64 27.10 -7.25 15.83
C GLN A 64 27.21 -8.40 14.83
N ALA A 65 26.45 -9.46 15.07
CA ALA A 65 26.15 -10.46 14.06
C ALA A 65 25.78 -9.73 12.76
N PRO A 66 26.23 -10.19 11.58
CA PRO A 66 25.83 -9.57 10.33
C PRO A 66 24.30 -9.61 10.27
N GLN A 67 23.66 -8.46 10.49
CA GLN A 67 22.27 -8.28 10.14
C GLN A 67 22.23 -8.63 8.67
N GLN A 68 21.63 -9.79 8.37
CA GLN A 68 21.39 -10.21 7.01
C GLN A 68 20.81 -9.00 6.28
N PRO A 69 21.38 -8.58 5.14
CA PRO A 69 20.80 -7.50 4.36
C PRO A 69 19.33 -7.84 4.19
N GLN A 70 18.49 -7.04 4.84
CA GLN A 70 17.08 -7.34 5.02
C GLN A 70 16.50 -7.41 3.61
N LYS A 71 16.33 -8.64 3.11
CA LYS A 71 15.91 -8.93 1.74
C LYS A 71 14.79 -7.96 1.41
N GLU A 72 15.03 -7.02 0.50
CA GLU A 72 14.08 -5.93 0.23
C GLU A 72 12.71 -6.56 -0.06
N LEU A 73 11.81 -6.55 0.93
CA LEU A 73 10.54 -7.25 0.83
C LEU A 73 9.72 -6.48 -0.21
N GLY A 74 9.62 -6.99 -1.44
CA GLY A 74 8.96 -6.30 -2.55
C GLY A 74 7.63 -5.68 -2.13
N MET A 75 7.51 -4.36 -2.29
CA MET A 75 6.37 -3.55 -1.83
C MET A 75 5.30 -3.36 -2.90
N LYS A 76 5.39 -4.03 -4.06
CA LYS A 76 4.47 -3.88 -5.19
C LYS A 76 3.01 -4.10 -4.78
N TRP A 77 2.74 -5.12 -3.96
CA TRP A 77 1.39 -5.40 -3.44
C TRP A 77 0.89 -4.27 -2.51
N PHE A 78 1.73 -3.78 -1.60
CA PHE A 78 1.37 -2.65 -0.74
C PHE A 78 1.04 -1.39 -1.55
N HIS A 79 1.84 -1.08 -2.58
CA HIS A 79 1.56 0.05 -3.49
C HIS A 79 0.20 -0.15 -4.19
N PHE A 80 -0.08 -1.35 -4.70
CA PHE A 80 -1.40 -1.67 -5.26
C PHE A 80 -2.54 -1.46 -4.26
N VAL A 81 -2.38 -1.89 -3.01
CA VAL A 81 -3.41 -1.72 -1.96
C VAL A 81 -3.73 -0.24 -1.72
N ILE A 82 -2.70 0.58 -1.49
CA ILE A 82 -2.88 1.99 -1.12
C ILE A 82 -3.30 2.89 -2.30
N TYR A 83 -2.86 2.58 -3.53
CA TYR A 83 -3.13 3.41 -4.71
C TYR A 83 -4.38 2.98 -5.48
N PHE A 84 -4.81 1.72 -5.36
CA PHE A 84 -5.92 1.21 -6.15
C PHE A 84 -7.00 0.54 -5.29
N GLN A 85 -6.65 -0.53 -4.56
CA GLN A 85 -7.67 -1.39 -3.94
C GLN A 85 -8.54 -0.65 -2.93
N LEU A 86 -7.96 0.21 -2.07
CA LEU A 86 -8.74 0.95 -1.08
C LEU A 86 -9.71 1.96 -1.72
N PHE A 87 -9.31 2.60 -2.82
CA PHE A 87 -10.19 3.51 -3.56
C PHE A 87 -11.32 2.75 -4.26
N VAL A 88 -11.00 1.64 -4.91
CA VAL A 88 -12.02 0.77 -5.53
C VAL A 88 -12.98 0.23 -4.47
N SER A 89 -12.47 -0.20 -3.30
CA SER A 89 -13.30 -0.64 -2.19
C SER A 89 -14.23 0.47 -1.68
N ALA A 90 -13.76 1.71 -1.61
CA ALA A 90 -14.58 2.84 -1.23
C ALA A 90 -15.68 3.11 -2.28
N LEU A 91 -15.33 3.12 -3.57
CA LEU A 91 -16.29 3.33 -4.66
C LEU A 91 -17.35 2.22 -4.70
N VAL A 92 -16.94 0.96 -4.59
CA VAL A 92 -17.85 -0.20 -4.55
C VAL A 92 -18.73 -0.13 -3.31
N GLY A 93 -18.19 0.22 -2.15
CA GLY A 93 -18.97 0.41 -0.92
C GLY A 93 -20.00 1.53 -1.06
N LEU A 94 -19.63 2.68 -1.61
CA LEU A 94 -20.57 3.79 -1.87
C LEU A 94 -21.66 3.39 -2.86
N TRP A 95 -21.29 2.70 -3.94
CA TRP A 95 -22.22 2.24 -4.97
C TRP A 95 -23.23 1.24 -4.41
N ASN A 96 -22.76 0.22 -3.68
CA ASN A 96 -23.62 -0.79 -3.06
C ASN A 96 -24.50 -0.18 -1.97
N GLY A 97 -23.93 0.70 -1.13
CA GLY A 97 -24.69 1.41 -0.10
C GLY A 97 -25.81 2.26 -0.71
N PHE A 98 -25.49 3.02 -1.75
CA PHE A 98 -26.49 3.83 -2.47
C PHE A 98 -27.60 2.98 -3.12
N GLN A 99 -27.24 1.87 -3.77
CA GLN A 99 -28.22 0.98 -4.39
C GLN A 99 -29.19 0.36 -3.36
N LEU A 100 -28.68 -0.06 -2.19
CA LEU A 100 -29.51 -0.60 -1.13
C LEU A 100 -30.42 0.47 -0.50
N LEU A 101 -29.86 1.64 -0.17
CA LEU A 101 -30.62 2.75 0.43
C LEU A 101 -31.74 3.27 -0.48
N THR A 102 -31.54 3.22 -1.80
CA THR A 102 -32.55 3.65 -2.78
C THR A 102 -33.45 2.51 -3.26
N GLY A 103 -33.17 1.27 -2.88
CA GLY A 103 -33.85 0.09 -3.39
C GLY A 103 -33.55 -0.26 -4.85
N ARG A 104 -32.64 0.47 -5.52
CA ARG A 104 -32.27 0.24 -6.93
C ARG A 104 -31.77 -1.16 -7.23
N ILE A 105 -31.32 -1.90 -6.21
CA ILE A 105 -30.97 -3.31 -6.33
C ILE A 105 -32.12 -4.17 -6.88
N TYR A 106 -33.38 -3.76 -6.68
CA TYR A 106 -34.58 -4.44 -7.19
C TYR A 106 -35.12 -3.85 -8.51
N GLY A 107 -34.47 -2.83 -9.06
CA GLY A 107 -34.90 -2.14 -10.28
C GLY A 107 -36.30 -1.54 -10.17
N GLU A 108 -37.10 -1.67 -11.23
CA GLU A 108 -38.46 -1.13 -11.30
C GLU A 108 -39.45 -1.77 -10.31
N ASN A 109 -39.11 -2.94 -9.75
CA ASN A 109 -39.99 -3.70 -8.85
C ASN A 109 -39.80 -3.34 -7.37
N THR A 110 -39.04 -2.30 -7.05
CA THR A 110 -38.69 -1.91 -5.67
C THR A 110 -39.91 -1.86 -4.74
N ASP A 111 -40.96 -1.13 -5.13
CA ASP A 111 -42.17 -0.98 -4.30
C ASP A 111 -42.89 -2.32 -4.08
N ARG A 112 -42.92 -3.16 -5.12
CA ARG A 112 -43.53 -4.49 -5.06
C ARG A 112 -42.75 -5.42 -4.12
N VAL A 113 -41.43 -5.46 -4.23
CA VAL A 113 -40.57 -6.30 -3.39
C VAL A 113 -40.70 -5.90 -1.92
N TYR A 114 -40.65 -4.60 -1.62
CA TYR A 114 -40.81 -4.12 -0.25
C TYR A 114 -42.23 -4.26 0.30
N SER A 115 -43.26 -4.22 -0.55
CA SER A 115 -44.63 -4.52 -0.10
C SER A 115 -44.82 -5.98 0.27
N TYR A 116 -44.17 -6.89 -0.48
CA TYR A 116 -44.26 -8.33 -0.27
C TYR A 116 -43.36 -8.80 0.90
N PHE A 117 -42.16 -8.21 1.01
CA PHE A 117 -41.19 -8.49 2.06
C PHE A 117 -40.91 -7.23 2.88
N SER A 118 -41.85 -6.89 3.78
CA SER A 118 -41.81 -5.65 4.56
C SER A 118 -40.54 -5.48 5.42
N GLY A 119 -39.95 -6.57 5.89
CA GLY A 119 -38.69 -6.57 6.64
C GLY A 119 -37.44 -6.24 5.81
N LEU A 120 -37.49 -6.42 4.48
CA LEU A 120 -36.34 -6.30 3.60
C LEU A 120 -35.85 -4.86 3.49
N LYS A 121 -36.78 -3.89 3.45
CA LYS A 121 -36.45 -2.45 3.41
C LYS A 121 -35.62 -2.01 4.62
N GLY A 122 -35.94 -2.54 5.80
CA GLY A 122 -35.18 -2.28 7.03
C GLY A 122 -33.76 -2.84 6.95
N VAL A 123 -33.64 -4.10 6.51
CA VAL A 123 -32.34 -4.76 6.30
C VAL A 123 -31.49 -4.00 5.29
N ASP A 124 -32.03 -3.67 4.11
CA ASP A 124 -31.31 -2.94 3.06
C ASP A 124 -30.84 -1.56 3.54
N THR A 125 -31.68 -0.88 4.33
CA THR A 125 -31.30 0.42 4.91
C THR A 125 -30.11 0.29 5.87
N ILE A 126 -30.16 -0.68 6.79
CA ILE A 126 -29.09 -0.90 7.77
C ILE A 126 -27.78 -1.30 7.07
N ILE A 127 -27.86 -2.28 6.17
CA ILE A 127 -26.70 -2.78 5.44
C ILE A 127 -26.14 -1.71 4.51
N GLY A 128 -27.01 -0.91 3.89
CA GLY A 128 -26.62 0.25 3.09
C GLY A 128 -25.77 1.25 3.88
N ILE A 129 -26.20 1.61 5.10
CA ILE A 129 -25.43 2.49 6.00
C ILE A 129 -24.07 1.85 6.35
N CYS A 130 -24.03 0.55 6.64
CA CYS A 130 -22.80 -0.16 6.92
C CYS A 130 -21.80 -0.10 5.76
N TYR A 131 -22.27 -0.21 4.51
CA TYR A 131 -21.41 -0.08 3.32
C TYR A 131 -20.84 1.33 3.16
N ILE A 132 -21.64 2.38 3.42
CA ILE A 132 -21.14 3.76 3.43
C ILE A 132 -20.07 3.95 4.53
N ALA A 133 -20.30 3.41 5.72
CA ALA A 133 -19.35 3.48 6.82
C ALA A 133 -18.02 2.79 6.47
N ILE A 134 -18.06 1.60 5.84
CA ILE A 134 -16.86 0.92 5.35
C ILE A 134 -16.15 1.73 4.28
N ALA A 135 -16.87 2.36 3.36
CA ALA A 135 -16.26 3.18 2.32
C ALA A 135 -15.46 4.35 2.90
N ILE A 136 -16.01 5.04 3.91
CA ILE A 136 -15.30 6.10 4.64
C ILE A 136 -14.09 5.52 5.37
N PHE A 137 -14.27 4.38 6.05
CA PHE A 137 -13.19 3.72 6.79
C PHE A 137 -12.04 3.25 5.88
N ALA A 138 -12.32 2.86 4.63
CA ALA A 138 -11.32 2.52 3.63
C ALA A 138 -10.41 3.70 3.30
N LEU A 139 -10.97 4.91 3.17
CA LEU A 139 -10.20 6.13 2.94
C LEU A 139 -9.35 6.50 4.17
N VAL A 140 -9.89 6.36 5.38
CA VAL A 140 -9.11 6.58 6.62
C VAL A 140 -7.96 5.58 6.71
N THR A 141 -8.23 4.31 6.48
CA THR A 141 -7.24 3.23 6.48
C THR A 141 -6.11 3.49 5.49
N ARG A 142 -6.42 4.09 4.33
CA ARG A 142 -5.41 4.49 3.34
C ARG A 142 -4.41 5.48 3.91
N PHE A 143 -4.87 6.52 4.62
CA PHE A 143 -3.96 7.48 5.27
C PHE A 143 -3.11 6.79 6.34
N MET A 144 -3.70 5.90 7.13
CA MET A 144 -2.98 5.18 8.19
C MET A 144 -1.91 4.23 7.64
N LEU A 145 -2.20 3.55 6.52
CA LEU A 145 -1.24 2.71 5.82
C LEU A 145 -0.15 3.52 5.14
N ALA A 146 -0.49 4.62 4.46
CA ALA A 146 0.47 5.48 3.77
C ALA A 146 1.44 6.15 4.75
N ASP A 147 0.99 6.48 5.96
CA ASP A 147 1.82 7.02 7.03
C ASP A 147 2.65 5.94 7.76
N PHE A 148 2.52 4.67 7.37
CA PHE A 148 3.16 3.53 8.04
C PHE A 148 2.86 3.45 9.55
N LYS A 149 1.64 3.82 9.95
CA LYS A 149 1.25 3.77 11.36
C LYS A 149 1.08 2.34 11.86
N LYS A 150 1.43 2.08 13.12
CA LYS A 150 1.27 0.76 13.78
C LYS A 150 -0.13 0.16 13.63
N CYS A 151 -1.17 1.00 13.63
CA CYS A 151 -2.56 0.56 13.49
C CYS A 151 -2.99 0.29 12.04
N GLY A 152 -2.26 0.79 11.03
CA GLY A 152 -2.66 0.73 9.62
C GLY A 152 -2.98 -0.68 9.11
N PRO A 153 -2.08 -1.66 9.29
CA PRO A 153 -2.36 -3.04 8.91
C PRO A 153 -3.55 -3.65 9.65
N ALA A 154 -3.69 -3.37 10.94
CA ALA A 154 -4.80 -3.87 11.74
C ALA A 154 -6.14 -3.29 11.28
N MET A 155 -6.19 -1.99 10.96
CA MET A 155 -7.37 -1.33 10.41
C MET A 155 -7.75 -1.92 9.04
N TYR A 156 -6.76 -2.15 8.17
CA TYR A 156 -6.99 -2.77 6.87
C TYR A 156 -7.58 -4.17 6.95
N ILE A 157 -6.99 -5.02 7.78
CA ILE A 157 -7.51 -6.37 8.02
C ILE A 157 -8.89 -6.31 8.68
N GLY A 158 -9.08 -5.44 9.68
CA GLY A 158 -10.36 -5.25 10.36
C GLY A 158 -11.47 -4.82 9.40
N MET A 159 -11.17 -3.91 8.46
CA MET A 159 -12.09 -3.50 7.41
C MET A 159 -12.49 -4.65 6.49
N GLN A 160 -11.52 -5.44 6.02
CA GLN A 160 -11.79 -6.61 5.17
C GLN A 160 -12.67 -7.63 5.90
N VAL A 161 -12.41 -7.87 7.19
CA VAL A 161 -13.24 -8.76 8.04
C VAL A 161 -14.64 -8.20 8.21
N ALA A 162 -14.79 -6.90 8.50
CA ALA A 162 -16.09 -6.26 8.65
C ALA A 162 -16.92 -6.36 7.36
N GLY A 163 -16.30 -6.14 6.19
CA GLY A 163 -16.95 -6.29 4.89
C GLY A 163 -17.46 -7.71 4.65
N LEU A 164 -16.66 -8.72 5.01
CA LEU A 164 -17.07 -10.13 4.91
C LEU A 164 -18.26 -10.44 5.84
N ILE A 165 -18.23 -9.95 7.08
CA ILE A 165 -19.32 -10.13 8.05
C ILE A 165 -20.61 -9.48 7.54
N ILE A 166 -20.54 -8.26 7.04
CA ILE A 166 -21.70 -7.55 6.47
C ILE A 166 -22.26 -8.30 5.26
N SER A 167 -21.42 -8.84 4.40
CA SER A 167 -21.85 -9.67 3.27
C SER A 167 -22.57 -10.94 3.72
N ILE A 168 -22.06 -11.62 4.75
CA ILE A 168 -22.69 -12.83 5.32
C ILE A 168 -24.03 -12.48 5.97
N ALA A 169 -24.05 -11.41 6.76
CA ALA A 169 -25.26 -10.94 7.44
C ALA A 169 -26.35 -10.58 6.42
N TYR A 170 -25.98 -9.89 5.33
CA TYR A 170 -26.92 -9.55 4.27
C TYR A 170 -27.56 -10.81 3.65
N ILE A 171 -26.74 -11.79 3.26
CA ILE A 171 -27.24 -13.04 2.68
C ILE A 171 -28.15 -13.75 3.66
N ALA A 172 -27.72 -13.92 4.91
CA ALA A 172 -28.52 -14.58 5.95
C ALA A 172 -29.88 -13.88 6.15
N SER A 173 -29.90 -12.55 6.24
CA SER A 173 -31.13 -11.77 6.39
C SER A 173 -32.06 -11.88 5.18
N VAL A 174 -31.54 -11.84 3.95
CA VAL A 174 -32.35 -12.03 2.74
C VAL A 174 -32.93 -13.43 2.71
N THR A 175 -32.12 -14.47 2.98
CA THR A 175 -32.60 -15.86 3.00
C THR A 175 -33.68 -16.12 4.03
N SER A 176 -33.58 -15.51 5.22
CA SER A 176 -34.56 -15.69 6.28
C SER A 176 -35.90 -14.99 6.00
N ILE A 177 -35.89 -13.95 5.15
CA ILE A 177 -37.09 -13.18 4.81
C ILE A 177 -37.81 -13.79 3.59
N VAL A 178 -37.06 -14.34 2.64
CA VAL A 178 -37.58 -14.78 1.34
C VAL A 178 -38.00 -16.26 1.33
N ASP A 179 -37.81 -17.00 2.43
CA ASP A 179 -38.25 -18.38 2.68
C ASP A 179 -38.10 -19.34 1.47
N GLY A 180 -36.93 -20.01 1.38
CA GLY A 180 -36.77 -21.19 0.51
C GLY A 180 -36.17 -20.96 -0.89
N LEU A 181 -35.84 -19.72 -1.30
CA LEU A 181 -35.07 -19.47 -2.54
C LEU A 181 -33.54 -19.65 -2.38
N THR A 182 -33.11 -20.46 -1.41
CA THR A 182 -31.69 -20.73 -1.12
C THR A 182 -30.97 -21.32 -2.33
N GLU A 183 -31.67 -22.01 -3.23
CA GLU A 183 -31.13 -22.52 -4.50
C GLU A 183 -30.77 -21.45 -5.52
N TYR A 184 -31.29 -20.23 -5.38
CA TYR A 184 -31.05 -19.12 -6.32
C TYR A 184 -29.97 -18.14 -5.85
N ILE A 185 -29.37 -18.36 -4.67
CA ILE A 185 -28.10 -17.70 -4.34
C ILE A 185 -27.05 -18.34 -5.22
N ALA A 186 -26.84 -17.69 -6.37
CA ALA A 186 -25.96 -18.13 -7.42
C ALA A 186 -24.61 -18.60 -6.87
N SER A 187 -24.07 -19.67 -7.45
CA SER A 187 -22.71 -20.17 -7.21
C SER A 187 -21.64 -19.06 -7.24
N SER A 188 -21.91 -17.98 -7.97
CA SER A 188 -21.09 -16.76 -8.01
C SER A 188 -20.92 -16.09 -6.65
N THR A 189 -21.93 -16.09 -5.78
CA THR A 189 -21.87 -15.46 -4.46
C THR A 189 -20.98 -16.25 -3.50
N TYR A 190 -21.09 -17.59 -3.52
CA TYR A 190 -20.18 -18.44 -2.75
C TYR A 190 -18.75 -18.35 -3.29
N GLY A 191 -18.57 -18.23 -4.60
CA GLY A 191 -17.27 -18.02 -5.24
C GLY A 191 -16.60 -16.71 -4.82
N THR A 192 -17.32 -15.59 -4.81
CA THR A 192 -16.76 -14.28 -4.39
C THR A 192 -16.41 -14.25 -2.91
N MET A 193 -17.16 -14.95 -2.05
CA MET A 193 -16.82 -15.12 -0.64
C MET A 193 -15.53 -15.92 -0.46
N ALA A 194 -15.38 -17.05 -1.17
CA ALA A 194 -14.16 -17.87 -1.10
C ALA A 194 -12.92 -17.06 -1.52
N VAL A 195 -13.01 -16.30 -2.62
CA VAL A 195 -11.93 -15.40 -3.08
C VAL A 195 -11.63 -14.34 -2.03
N SER A 196 -12.65 -13.73 -1.42
CA SER A 196 -12.48 -12.71 -0.38
C SER A 196 -11.78 -13.26 0.87
N ILE A 197 -12.09 -14.48 1.27
CA ILE A 197 -11.44 -15.18 2.40
C ILE A 197 -9.97 -15.47 2.09
N VAL A 198 -9.68 -16.02 0.91
CA VAL A 198 -8.29 -16.29 0.48
C VAL A 198 -7.49 -14.98 0.44
N MET A 199 -8.07 -13.92 -0.15
CA MET A 199 -7.44 -12.60 -0.23
C MET A 199 -7.18 -12.01 1.17
N LEU A 200 -8.11 -12.19 2.11
CA LEU A 200 -7.92 -11.81 3.52
C LEU A 200 -6.74 -12.56 4.16
N ILE A 201 -6.66 -13.89 4.01
CA ILE A 201 -5.56 -14.69 4.55
C ILE A 201 -4.22 -14.25 3.96
N CYS A 202 -4.16 -14.05 2.64
CA CYS A 202 -2.97 -13.54 1.96
C CYS A 202 -2.54 -12.18 2.52
N ASN A 203 -3.48 -11.27 2.75
CA ASN A 203 -3.20 -9.96 3.33
C ASN A 203 -2.70 -10.06 4.79
N ILE A 204 -3.30 -10.92 5.61
CA ILE A 204 -2.83 -11.16 6.99
C ILE A 204 -1.38 -11.62 6.98
N VAL A 205 -1.05 -12.64 6.17
CA VAL A 205 0.32 -13.16 6.06
C VAL A 205 1.27 -12.09 5.51
N TYR A 206 0.82 -11.32 4.51
CA TYR A 206 1.60 -10.25 3.89
C TYR A 206 2.01 -9.17 4.90
N PHE A 207 1.06 -8.66 5.67
CA PHE A 207 1.30 -7.60 6.64
C PHE A 207 2.02 -8.12 7.89
N LYS A 208 1.79 -9.36 8.32
CA LYS A 208 2.55 -9.99 9.41
C LYS A 208 4.04 -10.06 9.09
N LYS A 209 4.42 -10.40 7.86
CA LYS A 209 5.82 -10.40 7.40
C LYS A 209 6.46 -9.01 7.33
N ARG A 210 5.64 -7.95 7.26
CA ARG A 210 6.06 -6.55 7.11
C ARG A 210 5.73 -5.68 8.32
N LYS A 211 5.40 -6.30 9.46
CA LYS A 211 5.05 -5.57 10.69
C LYS A 211 6.15 -4.59 11.13
N HIS A 212 7.41 -4.92 10.85
CA HIS A 212 8.56 -4.07 11.14
C HIS A 212 8.57 -2.73 10.36
N LEU A 213 7.82 -2.61 9.26
CA LEU A 213 7.69 -1.37 8.51
C LEU A 213 6.67 -0.40 9.12
N PHE A 214 5.88 -0.85 10.10
CA PHE A 214 4.80 -0.07 10.71
C PHE A 214 5.12 0.21 12.18
N ASP A 215 6.05 1.14 12.41
CA ASP A 215 6.57 1.49 13.74
C ASP A 215 6.32 2.95 14.15
N ARG A 216 5.69 3.74 13.27
CA ARG A 216 5.23 5.11 13.54
C ARG A 216 3.94 5.14 14.36
#